data_AF-A0A495Z4Y5-F1
#
_entry.id   AF-A0A495Z4Y5-F1
#
_cell.length_a   1.000
_cell.length_b   1.000
_cell.length_c   1.000
_cell.angle_alpha   90.00
_cell.angle_beta   90.00
_cell.angle_gamma   90.00
#
_symmetry.space_group_name_H-M   'P 1'
#
loop_
_entity.id
_entity.type
_entity.pdbx_description
1 polymer ?
#
loop_
_entity_poly.entity_id
_entity_poly.type
_entity_poly.pdbx_seq_one_letter_code
_entity_poly.pdbx_strand_id
1 'polypeptide(L)'
;MMTLENAHSLDFQFKEVERSINEREQEISRLMKQYNIPVEWFDREFNAETHNFETDAIKEAYLNIARYQHEIKQYINTFCISRDKLQAITKQIDSSVINAQDAKMAIVKANLRLVVNIVKKFRQETHGREFFDLIQEGNIGLMKAIDKFDYQSGYQFNTYATWWIRQSISRAIASAEGNDDLDT
;
A
#
# COMPACT_ATOMS: atom_id res chain seq x y z
N MET A 1 17.66 -2.14 -12.51
CA MET A 1 16.62 -2.88 -11.76
C MET A 1 16.19 -1.97 -10.62
N MET A 2 15.14 -1.16 -10.80
CA MET A 2 14.52 -0.40 -9.70
C MET A 2 13.82 -1.42 -8.80
N THR A 3 14.33 -1.62 -7.59
CA THR A 3 13.80 -2.62 -6.66
C THR A 3 12.42 -2.20 -6.15
N LEU A 4 11.54 -3.18 -5.88
CA LEU A 4 10.19 -2.96 -5.36
C LEU A 4 10.15 -2.07 -4.10
N GLU A 5 11.24 -2.02 -3.32
CA GLU A 5 11.43 -1.10 -2.20
C GLU A 5 11.37 0.37 -2.61
N ASN A 6 11.91 0.73 -3.78
CA ASN A 6 11.84 2.10 -4.30
C ASN A 6 10.42 2.48 -4.70
N ALA A 7 9.63 1.53 -5.23
CA ALA A 7 8.25 1.77 -5.64
C ALA A 7 7.32 1.93 -4.42
N HIS A 8 7.49 1.10 -3.38
CA HIS A 8 6.75 1.25 -2.12
C HIS A 8 7.11 2.53 -1.38
N SER A 9 8.41 2.87 -1.35
CA SER A 9 8.89 4.13 -0.78
C SER A 9 8.29 5.35 -1.49
N LEU A 10 8.17 5.29 -2.83
CA LEU A 10 7.61 6.37 -3.62
C LEU A 10 6.09 6.50 -3.46
N ASP A 11 5.33 5.39 -3.41
CA ASP A 11 3.89 5.41 -3.10
C ASP A 11 3.63 6.04 -1.71
N PHE A 12 4.44 5.64 -0.72
CA PHE A 12 4.37 6.22 0.63
C PHE A 12 4.63 7.73 0.61
N GLN A 13 5.68 8.18 -0.10
CA GLN A 13 5.98 9.60 -0.25
C GLN A 13 4.85 10.37 -0.94
N PHE A 14 4.26 9.82 -2.01
CA PHE A 14 3.14 10.47 -2.71
C PHE A 14 1.90 10.59 -1.81
N LYS A 15 1.56 9.52 -1.06
CA LYS A 15 0.43 9.53 -0.12
C LYS A 15 0.64 10.50 1.02
N GLU A 16 1.86 10.59 1.55
CA GLU A 16 2.19 11.52 2.64
C GLU A 16 2.09 12.99 2.19
N VAL A 17 2.53 13.27 0.97
CA VAL A 17 2.41 14.60 0.36
C VAL A 17 0.95 14.93 0.07
N GLU A 18 0.19 13.98 -0.46
CA GLU A 18 -1.24 14.15 -0.70
C GLU A 18 -2.01 14.41 0.60
N ARG A 19 -1.70 13.67 1.67
CA ARG A 19 -2.25 13.92 3.01
C ARG A 19 -1.89 15.31 3.52
N SER A 20 -0.62 15.69 3.43
CA SER A 20 -0.12 16.99 3.87
C SER A 20 -0.81 18.15 3.14
N ILE A 21 -1.07 17.99 1.83
CA ILE A 21 -1.81 18.99 1.03
C ILE A 21 -3.28 19.01 1.45
N ASN A 22 -3.93 17.85 1.60
CA ASN A 22 -5.33 17.75 2.03
C ASN A 22 -5.58 18.44 3.38
N GLU A 23 -4.71 18.23 4.36
CA GLU A 23 -4.82 18.83 5.69
C GLU A 23 -4.74 20.36 5.63
N ARG A 24 -3.83 20.89 4.81
CA ARG A 24 -3.69 22.34 4.59
C ARG A 24 -4.87 22.93 3.85
N GLU A 25 -5.36 22.27 2.80
CA GLU A 25 -6.57 22.68 2.07
C GLU A 25 -7.80 22.73 3.00
N GLN A 26 -7.92 21.75 3.91
CA GLN A 26 -8.99 21.72 4.91
C GLN A 26 -8.86 22.85 5.92
N GLU A 27 -7.67 23.13 6.44
CA GLU A 27 -7.45 24.20 7.41
C GLU A 27 -7.64 25.58 6.76
N ILE A 28 -7.18 25.78 5.51
CA ILE A 28 -7.49 26.99 4.73
C ILE A 28 -9.01 27.16 4.61
N SER A 29 -9.71 26.10 4.18
CA SER A 29 -11.17 26.14 4.03
C SER A 29 -11.89 26.45 5.33
N ARG A 30 -11.38 25.93 6.45
CA ARG A 30 -11.89 26.19 7.80
C ARG A 30 -11.70 27.63 8.20
N LEU A 31 -10.47 28.16 8.08
CA LEU A 31 -10.13 29.54 8.44
C LEU A 31 -10.91 30.55 7.59
N MET A 32 -11.02 30.30 6.28
CA MET A 32 -11.81 31.13 5.37
C MET A 32 -13.28 31.21 5.79
N LYS A 33 -13.90 30.07 6.12
CA LYS A 33 -15.31 30.03 6.56
C LYS A 33 -15.50 30.65 7.94
N GLN A 34 -14.60 30.37 8.88
CA GLN A 34 -14.70 30.84 10.27
C GLN A 34 -14.63 32.36 10.36
N TYR A 35 -13.73 32.97 9.60
CA TYR A 35 -13.48 34.41 9.65
C TYR A 35 -14.08 35.17 8.46
N ASN A 36 -14.86 34.50 7.61
CA ASN A 36 -15.46 35.04 6.39
C ASN A 36 -14.44 35.78 5.50
N ILE A 37 -13.26 35.19 5.33
CA ILE A 37 -12.16 35.79 4.58
C ILE A 37 -12.46 35.66 3.08
N PRO A 38 -12.53 36.78 2.33
CA PRO A 38 -12.76 36.76 0.89
C PRO A 38 -11.62 36.05 0.14
N VAL A 39 -11.94 35.26 -0.87
CA VAL A 39 -10.95 34.51 -1.66
C VAL A 39 -10.08 35.47 -2.48
N GLU A 40 -10.64 36.62 -2.84
CA GLU A 40 -10.01 37.69 -3.62
C GLU A 40 -8.76 38.27 -2.94
N TRP A 41 -8.63 38.10 -1.62
CA TRP A 41 -7.44 38.53 -0.85
C TRP A 41 -6.17 37.75 -1.22
N PHE A 42 -6.30 36.67 -2.00
CA PHE A 42 -5.22 35.76 -2.37
C PHE A 42 -4.92 35.74 -3.88
N ASP A 43 -5.54 36.62 -4.68
CA ASP A 43 -5.38 36.67 -6.15
C ASP A 43 -4.07 37.33 -6.63
N ARG A 44 -3.30 37.98 -5.73
CA ARG A 44 -2.04 38.67 -6.06
C ARG A 44 -0.92 38.34 -5.07
N GLU A 45 0.32 38.57 -5.51
CA GLU A 45 1.53 38.40 -4.69
C GLU A 45 1.33 38.92 -3.27
N PHE A 46 1.68 38.07 -2.31
CA PHE A 46 1.46 38.24 -0.88
C PHE A 46 1.81 39.66 -0.40
N ASN A 47 0.81 40.42 0.03
CA ASN A 47 1.02 41.72 0.66
C ASN A 47 0.09 41.92 1.86
N ALA A 48 0.59 41.57 3.04
CA ALA A 48 -0.10 41.74 4.31
C ALA A 48 -0.31 43.22 4.70
N GLU A 49 0.39 44.16 4.08
CA GLU A 49 0.23 45.61 4.31
C GLU A 49 -0.92 46.21 3.51
N THR A 50 -1.48 45.46 2.54
CA THR A 50 -2.53 45.96 1.64
C THR A 50 -3.94 45.84 2.24
N HIS A 51 -4.11 45.03 3.29
CA HIS A 51 -5.42 44.73 3.85
C HIS A 51 -5.59 45.35 5.25
N ASN A 52 -6.62 46.18 5.40
CA ASN A 52 -7.05 46.66 6.71
C ASN A 52 -7.80 45.54 7.43
N PHE A 53 -7.12 44.81 8.31
CA PHE A 53 -7.73 43.76 9.12
C PHE A 53 -8.54 44.38 10.27
N GLU A 54 -9.81 43.96 10.40
CA GLU A 54 -10.69 44.44 11.48
C GLU A 54 -10.26 43.94 12.87
N THR A 55 -9.59 42.79 12.94
CA THR A 55 -9.11 42.16 14.18
C THR A 55 -7.79 41.41 13.98
N ASP A 56 -7.00 41.30 15.03
CA ASP A 56 -5.75 40.53 15.05
C ASP A 56 -5.97 39.04 14.69
N ALA A 57 -7.12 38.47 15.06
CA ALA A 57 -7.49 37.10 14.70
C ALA A 57 -7.65 36.90 13.18
N ILE A 58 -8.21 37.88 12.48
CA ILE A 58 -8.36 37.83 11.01
C ILE A 58 -6.99 37.96 10.35
N LYS A 59 -6.13 38.84 10.88
CA LYS A 59 -4.74 38.98 10.42
C LYS A 59 -3.96 37.68 10.60
N GLU A 60 -4.07 37.03 11.75
CA GLU A 60 -3.42 35.73 12.00
C GLU A 60 -3.94 34.64 11.07
N ALA A 61 -5.26 34.56 10.89
CA ALA A 61 -5.88 33.61 9.95
C ALA A 61 -5.40 33.83 8.50
N TYR A 62 -5.32 35.09 8.05
CA TYR A 62 -4.78 35.44 6.74
C TYR A 62 -3.32 34.99 6.56
N LEU A 63 -2.46 35.27 7.54
CA LEU A 63 -1.05 34.86 7.52
C LEU A 63 -0.89 33.34 7.50
N ASN A 64 -1.71 32.62 8.27
CA ASN A 64 -1.73 31.16 8.27
C ASN A 64 -2.16 30.59 6.91
N ILE A 65 -3.22 31.13 6.30
CA ILE A 65 -3.67 30.72 4.95
C ILE A 65 -2.55 30.92 3.93
N ALA A 66 -1.92 32.09 3.92
CA ALA A 66 -0.83 32.38 2.99
C ALA A 66 0.38 31.45 3.19
N ARG A 67 0.73 31.14 4.44
CA ARG A 67 1.76 30.14 4.75
C ARG A 67 1.39 28.78 4.18
N TYR A 68 0.17 28.31 4.41
CA TYR A 68 -0.29 27.01 3.89
C TYR A 68 -0.31 26.97 2.36
N GLN A 69 -0.72 28.04 1.69
CA GLN A 69 -0.64 28.15 0.23
C GLN A 69 0.81 28.05 -0.28
N HIS A 70 1.76 28.69 0.41
CA HIS A 70 3.16 28.59 0.08
C HIS A 70 3.69 27.15 0.23
N GLU A 71 3.36 26.48 1.34
CA GLU A 71 3.74 25.09 1.59
C GLU A 71 3.16 24.14 0.52
N ILE A 72 1.87 24.28 0.16
CA ILE A 72 1.25 23.52 -0.93
C ILE A 72 2.01 23.73 -2.25
N LYS A 73 2.37 24.98 -2.57
CA LYS A 73 3.15 25.31 -3.77
C LYS A 73 4.54 24.65 -3.75
N GLN A 74 5.20 24.61 -2.60
CA GLN A 74 6.49 23.91 -2.44
C GLN A 74 6.35 22.41 -2.65
N TYR A 75 5.30 21.78 -2.10
CA TYR A 75 5.04 20.35 -2.33
C TYR A 75 4.81 20.06 -3.82
N ILE A 76 3.97 20.85 -4.50
CA ILE A 76 3.70 20.70 -5.93
C ILE A 76 4.99 20.86 -6.76
N ASN A 77 5.83 21.85 -6.43
CA ASN A 77 7.09 22.11 -7.13
C ASN A 77 8.12 21.01 -6.91
N THR A 78 8.19 20.41 -5.71
CA THR A 78 9.13 19.33 -5.40
C THR A 78 8.94 18.12 -6.32
N PHE A 79 7.70 17.77 -6.64
CA PHE A 79 7.38 16.61 -7.48
C PHE A 79 7.16 16.96 -8.96
N CYS A 80 7.19 18.25 -9.33
CA CYS A 80 6.92 18.72 -10.69
C CYS A 80 5.61 18.17 -11.30
N ILE A 81 4.60 17.93 -10.46
CA ILE A 81 3.29 17.40 -10.87
C ILE A 81 2.18 18.28 -10.33
N SER A 82 1.19 18.56 -11.17
CA SER A 82 -0.02 19.29 -10.76
C SER A 82 -0.82 18.49 -9.73
N ARG A 83 -1.59 19.19 -8.90
CA ARG A 83 -2.51 18.60 -7.92
C ARG A 83 -3.42 17.52 -8.50
N ASP A 84 -4.07 17.79 -9.62
CA ASP A 84 -4.98 16.84 -10.28
C ASP A 84 -4.25 15.58 -10.75
N LYS A 85 -3.03 15.75 -11.26
CA LYS A 85 -2.17 14.65 -11.71
C LYS A 85 -1.69 13.80 -10.53
N LEU A 86 -1.33 14.41 -9.39
CA LEU A 86 -0.98 13.69 -8.17
C LEU A 86 -2.15 12.81 -7.70
N GLN A 87 -3.35 13.40 -7.58
CA GLN A 87 -4.56 12.66 -7.18
C GLN A 87 -4.90 11.53 -8.16
N ALA A 88 -4.75 11.77 -9.47
CA ALA A 88 -4.98 10.75 -10.48
C ALA A 88 -4.00 9.58 -10.36
N ILE A 89 -2.72 9.87 -10.12
CA ILE A 89 -1.67 8.84 -9.95
C ILE A 89 -1.94 8.03 -8.68
N THR A 90 -2.20 8.64 -7.52
CA THR A 90 -2.48 7.88 -6.29
C THR A 90 -3.68 6.97 -6.46
N LYS A 91 -4.79 7.48 -7.04
CA LYS A 91 -5.99 6.67 -7.32
C LYS A 91 -5.70 5.51 -8.27
N GLN A 92 -4.88 5.74 -9.30
CA GLN A 92 -4.49 4.69 -10.23
C GLN A 92 -3.64 3.63 -9.53
N ILE A 93 -2.69 4.02 -8.67
CA ILE A 93 -1.88 3.09 -7.88
C ILE A 93 -2.78 2.24 -6.98
N ASP A 94 -3.67 2.87 -6.20
CA ASP A 94 -4.56 2.16 -5.29
C ASP A 94 -5.46 1.16 -6.03
N SER A 95 -6.08 1.60 -7.13
CA SER A 95 -6.90 0.70 -7.95
C SER A 95 -6.09 -0.46 -8.55
N SER A 96 -4.85 -0.21 -8.97
CA SER A 96 -3.97 -1.24 -9.53
C SER A 96 -3.55 -2.25 -8.47
N VAL A 97 -3.26 -1.80 -7.24
CA VAL A 97 -2.93 -2.67 -6.10
C VAL A 97 -4.11 -3.58 -5.77
N ILE A 98 -5.33 -3.02 -5.68
CA ILE A 98 -6.55 -3.80 -5.41
C ILE A 98 -6.77 -4.83 -6.52
N ASN A 99 -6.72 -4.41 -7.79
CA ASN A 99 -6.91 -5.31 -8.93
C ASN A 99 -5.87 -6.44 -8.96
N ALA A 100 -4.61 -6.14 -8.64
CA ALA A 100 -3.56 -7.15 -8.57
C ALA A 100 -3.80 -8.15 -7.42
N GLN A 101 -4.25 -7.66 -6.26
CA GLN A 101 -4.59 -8.51 -5.12
C GLN A 101 -5.78 -9.42 -5.41
N ASP A 102 -6.83 -8.89 -6.05
CA ASP A 102 -8.02 -9.65 -6.43
C ASP A 102 -7.68 -10.72 -7.48
N ALA A 103 -6.88 -10.37 -8.49
CA ALA A 103 -6.40 -11.33 -9.48
C ALA A 103 -5.56 -12.45 -8.83
N LYS A 104 -4.65 -12.10 -7.93
CA LYS A 104 -3.86 -13.09 -7.16
C LYS A 104 -4.77 -14.01 -6.35
N MET A 105 -5.77 -13.46 -5.66
CA MET A 105 -6.72 -14.23 -4.87
C MET A 105 -7.57 -15.15 -5.76
N ALA A 106 -7.98 -14.71 -6.95
CA ALA A 106 -8.68 -15.55 -7.91
C ALA A 106 -7.83 -16.74 -8.36
N ILE A 107 -6.53 -16.54 -8.62
CA ILE A 107 -5.58 -17.61 -8.96
C ILE A 107 -5.43 -18.58 -7.78
N VAL A 108 -5.28 -18.08 -6.54
CA VAL A 108 -5.21 -18.93 -5.35
C VAL A 108 -6.45 -19.80 -5.22
N LYS A 109 -7.65 -19.19 -5.29
CA LYS A 109 -8.94 -19.89 -5.17
C LYS A 109 -9.11 -20.98 -6.23
N ALA A 110 -8.68 -20.72 -7.47
CA ALA A 110 -8.72 -21.71 -8.55
C ALA A 110 -7.83 -22.94 -8.28
N ASN A 111 -6.79 -22.80 -7.46
CA ASN A 111 -5.77 -23.82 -7.23
C ASN A 111 -5.83 -24.48 -5.83
N LEU A 112 -6.83 -24.18 -5.00
CA LEU A 112 -6.95 -24.79 -3.65
C LEU A 112 -7.01 -26.33 -3.68
N ARG A 113 -7.62 -26.91 -4.72
CA ARG A 113 -7.67 -28.38 -4.89
C ARG A 113 -6.27 -29.00 -5.05
N LEU A 114 -5.36 -28.30 -5.71
CA LEU A 114 -3.97 -28.76 -5.88
C LEU A 114 -3.29 -28.89 -4.53
N VAL A 115 -3.43 -27.87 -3.67
CA VAL A 115 -2.84 -27.84 -2.32
C VAL A 115 -3.35 -29.02 -1.50
N VAL A 116 -4.68 -29.21 -1.43
CA VAL A 116 -5.29 -30.33 -0.70
C VAL A 116 -4.80 -31.68 -1.21
N ASN A 117 -4.67 -31.86 -2.53
CA ASN A 117 -4.19 -33.10 -3.13
C ASN A 117 -2.71 -33.39 -2.79
N ILE A 118 -1.88 -32.36 -2.66
CA ILE A 118 -0.48 -32.50 -2.24
C ILE A 118 -0.41 -32.83 -0.75
N VAL A 119 -1.10 -32.07 0.10
CA VAL A 119 -1.09 -32.26 1.57
C VAL A 119 -1.58 -33.65 1.97
N LYS A 120 -2.61 -34.18 1.29
CA LYS A 120 -3.12 -35.54 1.56
C LYS A 120 -2.04 -36.62 1.47
N LYS A 121 -1.02 -36.45 0.63
CA LYS A 121 0.12 -37.39 0.51
C LYS A 121 1.04 -37.30 1.73
N PHE A 122 1.35 -36.08 2.20
CA PHE A 122 2.17 -35.88 3.40
C PHE A 122 1.49 -36.35 4.68
N ARG A 123 0.15 -36.21 4.80
CA ARG A 123 -0.59 -36.71 5.96
C ARG A 123 -0.44 -38.23 6.16
N GLN A 124 -0.25 -38.99 5.08
CA GLN A 124 -0.04 -40.44 5.20
C GLN A 124 1.31 -40.77 5.85
N GLU A 125 2.28 -39.85 5.78
CA GLU A 125 3.64 -40.02 6.29
C GLU A 125 3.81 -39.41 7.69
N THR A 126 3.03 -38.38 8.04
CA THR A 126 3.18 -37.63 9.30
C THR A 126 2.09 -37.96 10.31
N HIS A 127 2.43 -38.70 11.37
CA HIS A 127 1.51 -39.13 12.42
C HIS A 127 1.30 -38.02 13.46
N GLY A 128 0.31 -37.14 13.26
CA GLY A 128 -0.19 -36.27 14.35
C GLY A 128 -0.26 -34.77 14.09
N ARG A 129 0.19 -34.24 12.94
CA ARG A 129 0.02 -32.80 12.63
C ARG A 129 -1.41 -32.45 12.24
N GLU A 130 -1.85 -31.25 12.61
CA GLU A 130 -3.15 -30.75 12.21
C GLU A 130 -3.18 -30.60 10.68
N PHE A 131 -4.12 -31.31 10.04
CA PHE A 131 -4.27 -31.31 8.59
C PHE A 131 -4.51 -29.89 8.04
N PHE A 132 -5.17 -29.03 8.82
CA PHE A 132 -5.39 -27.64 8.48
C PHE A 132 -4.09 -26.84 8.45
N ASP A 133 -3.16 -27.06 9.38
CA ASP A 133 -1.86 -26.37 9.39
C ASP A 133 -1.05 -26.67 8.13
N LEU A 134 -1.01 -27.94 7.71
CA LEU A 134 -0.33 -28.33 6.47
C LEU A 134 -0.99 -27.71 5.22
N ILE A 135 -2.32 -27.52 5.23
CA ILE A 135 -3.02 -26.79 4.17
C ILE A 135 -2.63 -25.32 4.19
N GLN A 136 -2.53 -24.68 5.35
CA GLN A 136 -2.14 -23.27 5.44
C GLN A 136 -0.71 -23.07 4.94
N GLU A 137 0.22 -23.92 5.35
CA GLU A 137 1.60 -23.89 4.86
C GLU A 137 1.68 -24.18 3.36
N GLY A 138 0.86 -25.11 2.86
CA GLY A 138 0.71 -25.36 1.44
C GLY A 138 0.17 -24.14 0.67
N ASN A 139 -0.81 -23.43 1.22
CA ASN A 139 -1.36 -22.20 0.64
C ASN A 139 -0.31 -21.07 0.61
N ILE A 140 0.52 -20.95 1.66
CA ILE A 140 1.67 -20.03 1.67
C ILE A 140 2.66 -20.39 0.56
N GLY A 141 2.95 -21.68 0.37
CA GLY A 141 3.77 -22.16 -0.74
C GLY A 141 3.18 -21.82 -2.10
N LEU A 142 1.86 -22.02 -2.28
CA LEU A 142 1.15 -21.65 -3.50
C LEU A 142 1.23 -20.14 -3.78
N MET A 143 1.04 -19.30 -2.76
CA MET A 143 1.16 -17.84 -2.91
C MET A 143 2.56 -17.43 -3.39
N LYS A 144 3.61 -18.02 -2.81
CA LYS A 144 5.01 -17.79 -3.25
C LYS A 144 5.24 -18.23 -4.69
N ALA A 145 4.61 -19.33 -5.12
CA ALA A 145 4.67 -19.77 -6.50
C ALA A 145 4.04 -18.74 -7.43
N ILE A 146 2.86 -18.21 -7.08
CA ILE A 146 2.18 -17.18 -7.89
C ILE A 146 3.03 -15.92 -8.02
N ASP A 147 3.69 -15.49 -6.94
CA ASP A 147 4.53 -14.28 -6.93
C ASP A 147 5.78 -14.39 -7.82
N LYS A 148 6.25 -15.60 -8.09
CA LYS A 148 7.49 -15.87 -8.83
C LYS A 148 7.26 -16.52 -10.20
N PHE A 149 6.03 -16.88 -10.51
CA PHE A 149 5.72 -17.60 -11.74
C PHE A 149 5.79 -16.65 -12.93
N ASP A 150 6.60 -17.02 -13.92
CA ASP A 150 6.64 -16.37 -15.21
C ASP A 150 5.91 -17.22 -16.26
N TYR A 151 4.80 -16.70 -16.78
CA TYR A 151 4.00 -17.37 -17.80
C TYR A 151 4.70 -17.42 -19.16
N GLN A 152 5.70 -16.56 -19.42
CA GLN A 152 6.44 -16.51 -20.69
C GLN A 152 7.48 -17.63 -20.80
N SER A 153 7.91 -18.17 -19.66
CA SER A 153 8.87 -19.29 -19.60
C SER A 153 8.35 -20.61 -20.18
N GLY A 154 7.05 -20.72 -20.51
CA GLY A 154 6.46 -21.90 -21.17
C GLY A 154 6.19 -23.11 -20.29
N TYR A 155 6.51 -23.06 -18.99
CA TYR A 155 6.20 -24.12 -18.03
C TYR A 155 4.76 -24.02 -17.52
N GLN A 156 4.12 -25.17 -17.30
CA GLN A 156 2.79 -25.22 -16.70
C GLN A 156 2.83 -24.81 -15.22
N PHE A 157 1.91 -23.93 -14.81
CA PHE A 157 1.82 -23.41 -13.45
C PHE A 157 1.73 -24.51 -12.38
N ASN A 158 0.90 -25.54 -12.60
CA ASN A 158 0.71 -26.64 -11.64
C ASN A 158 2.03 -27.35 -11.30
N THR A 159 2.90 -27.53 -12.29
CA THR A 159 4.22 -28.15 -12.13
C THR A 159 5.10 -27.28 -11.24
N TYR A 160 5.16 -25.98 -11.50
CA TYR A 160 5.93 -25.02 -10.72
C TYR A 160 5.41 -24.90 -9.27
N ALA A 161 4.09 -24.74 -9.11
CA ALA A 161 3.45 -24.61 -7.81
C ALA A 161 3.65 -25.84 -6.93
N THR A 162 3.67 -27.05 -7.52
CA THR A 162 3.89 -28.29 -6.76
C THR A 162 5.20 -28.27 -5.97
N TRP A 163 6.28 -27.72 -6.55
CA TRP A 163 7.58 -27.63 -5.86
C TRP A 163 7.51 -26.70 -4.65
N TRP A 164 6.95 -25.49 -4.82
CA TRP A 164 6.81 -24.52 -3.74
C TRP A 164 5.88 -24.97 -2.62
N ILE A 165 4.77 -25.65 -2.97
CA ILE A 165 3.82 -26.21 -1.99
C ILE A 165 4.54 -27.28 -1.15
N ARG A 166 5.23 -28.23 -1.80
CA ARG A 166 5.99 -29.27 -1.10
C ARG A 166 7.07 -28.68 -0.19
N GLN A 167 7.84 -27.72 -0.72
CA GLN A 167 8.90 -27.08 0.04
C GLN A 167 8.38 -26.39 1.31
N SER A 168 7.29 -25.63 1.20
CA SER A 168 6.71 -24.92 2.35
C SER A 168 6.22 -25.91 3.41
N ILE A 169 5.53 -26.97 2.99
CA ILE A 169 5.07 -28.05 3.88
C ILE A 169 6.25 -28.74 4.55
N SER A 170 7.25 -29.22 3.80
CA SER A 170 8.42 -29.90 4.37
C SER A 170 9.20 -29.02 5.36
N ARG A 171 9.29 -27.71 5.08
CA ARG A 171 9.94 -26.76 5.99
C ARG A 171 9.16 -26.58 7.29
N ALA A 172 7.84 -26.43 7.21
CA ALA A 172 6.98 -26.38 8.39
C ALA A 172 7.03 -27.69 9.18
N ILE A 173 7.28 -28.81 8.48
CA ILE A 173 7.52 -30.10 9.10
C ILE A 173 8.76 -30.06 9.98
N ALA A 174 9.92 -29.78 9.37
CA ALA A 174 11.19 -29.73 10.07
C ALA A 174 11.22 -28.69 11.22
N SER A 175 10.55 -27.54 11.07
CA SER A 175 10.55 -26.51 12.12
C SER A 175 9.76 -26.89 13.37
N ALA A 176 8.74 -27.75 13.25
CA ALA A 176 7.98 -28.17 14.44
C ALA A 176 8.69 -29.29 15.21
N GLU A 177 9.39 -30.19 14.50
CA GLU A 177 10.10 -31.31 15.13
C GLU A 177 11.32 -30.83 15.94
N GLY A 178 11.98 -29.73 15.54
CA GLY A 178 13.11 -29.16 16.28
C GLY A 178 12.77 -28.38 17.56
N ASN A 179 11.48 -28.21 17.90
CA ASN A 179 11.04 -27.49 19.11
C ASN A 179 10.63 -28.43 20.25
N ASP A 180 10.31 -29.70 19.97
CA ASP A 180 9.88 -30.68 20.98
C ASP A 180 11.06 -31.27 21.77
N ASP A 181 12.30 -31.12 21.28
CA ASP A 181 13.52 -31.68 21.90
C ASP A 181 14.10 -30.82 23.05
N LEU A 182 13.49 -29.67 23.37
CA LEU A 182 13.98 -28.76 24.42
C LEU A 182 13.20 -28.80 25.74
N ASP A 183 12.20 -29.70 25.86
CA ASP A 183 11.31 -29.76 27.03
C ASP A 183 11.29 -31.15 27.73
N THR A 184 12.39 -31.90 27.64
CA THR A 184 12.62 -33.15 28.43
C THR A 184 13.92 -33.10 29.21
#